data_AF-H3GLC7-F1
#
_entry.id   AF-H3GLC7-F1
#
_cell.length_a   1.000
_cell.length_b   1.000
_cell.length_c   1.000
_cell.angle_alpha   90.00
_cell.angle_beta   90.00
_cell.angle_gamma   90.00
#
_symmetry.space_group_name_H-M   'P 1'
#
loop_
_entity.id
_entity.type
_entity.pdbx_description
1 polymer ?
#
loop_
_entity_poly.entity_id
_entity_poly.type
_entity_poly.pdbx_seq_one_letter_code
_entity_poly.pdbx_strand_id
1 'polypeptide(L)'
;MSSHAQASFFWVKYGFDNTSPPKMYNANVSCAILRSFVKNTCAKDVEDLCKQKNIQLGIELDALNKALQAVQARSASSPLETGRSMASMKSGGTGSRPPSGASSSRPITPTMHSGAPSVDDEMAEILAKKSAAENQLEVVAAASKLVKAFVDLADDHGTRLKLDETGEARANTTLKSRGQYTAVAVTVDVKGSPQVTPLVFKLQKASLDEVPSRPSSGAAKSTGATMPT
;
A
#
# COMPACT_ATOMS: atom_id res chain seq x y z
N MET A 1 -8.69 12.24 -55.75
CA MET A 1 -7.60 12.14 -54.76
C MET A 1 -8.18 11.54 -53.50
N SER A 2 -7.95 10.24 -53.25
CA SER A 2 -8.43 9.60 -52.02
C SER A 2 -7.59 10.11 -50.85
N SER A 3 -8.13 11.06 -50.08
CA SER A 3 -7.57 11.35 -48.76
C SER A 3 -7.84 10.12 -47.90
N HIS A 4 -6.86 9.22 -47.77
CA HIS A 4 -6.90 8.25 -46.69
C HIS A 4 -6.99 9.07 -45.40
N ALA A 5 -8.14 9.01 -44.74
CA ALA A 5 -8.29 9.56 -43.40
C ALA A 5 -7.27 8.81 -42.53
N GLN A 6 -6.13 9.44 -42.26
CA GLN A 6 -5.11 8.86 -41.42
C GLN A 6 -5.76 8.53 -40.08
N ALA A 7 -5.68 7.26 -39.67
CA ALA A 7 -6.21 6.84 -38.39
C ALA A 7 -5.49 7.66 -37.30
N SER A 8 -6.23 8.55 -36.65
CA SER A 8 -5.73 9.39 -35.56
C SER A 8 -6.29 8.82 -34.26
N PHE A 9 -5.41 8.38 -33.39
CA PHE A 9 -5.74 7.78 -32.11
C PHE A 9 -4.86 8.38 -31.02
N PHE A 10 -5.28 8.29 -29.77
CA PHE A 10 -4.53 8.77 -28.61
C PHE A 10 -4.85 7.89 -27.41
N TRP A 11 -4.12 8.08 -26.32
CA TRP A 11 -4.22 7.28 -25.11
C TRP A 11 -4.72 8.12 -23.94
N VAL A 12 -5.64 7.56 -23.15
CA VAL A 12 -6.16 8.19 -21.94
C VAL A 12 -5.84 7.33 -20.74
N LYS A 13 -5.23 7.92 -19.72
CA LYS A 13 -4.94 7.31 -18.42
C LYS A 13 -6.03 7.68 -17.41
N TYR A 14 -6.55 6.67 -16.72
CA TYR A 14 -7.43 6.78 -15.54
C TYR A 14 -7.42 5.45 -14.77
N GLY A 15 -8.05 5.43 -13.60
CA GLY A 15 -8.13 4.26 -12.72
C GLY A 15 -7.03 4.28 -11.65
N PHE A 16 -6.61 3.10 -11.21
CA PHE A 16 -5.58 2.98 -10.18
C PHE A 16 -4.19 2.91 -10.82
N ASP A 17 -3.29 3.76 -10.35
CA ASP A 17 -1.92 3.88 -10.86
C ASP A 17 -1.20 2.53 -10.78
N ASN A 18 -0.40 2.22 -11.80
CA ASN A 18 0.31 0.93 -11.99
C ASN A 18 -0.57 -0.33 -12.15
N THR A 19 -1.90 -0.19 -12.20
CA THR A 19 -2.81 -1.35 -12.40
C THR A 19 -3.67 -1.20 -13.64
N SER A 20 -4.11 0.02 -13.96
CA SER A 20 -4.93 0.30 -15.13
C SER A 20 -4.05 0.73 -16.32
N PRO A 21 -3.99 -0.04 -17.42
CA PRO A 21 -3.29 0.39 -18.62
C PRO A 21 -4.03 1.57 -19.27
N PRO A 22 -3.31 2.50 -19.94
CA PRO A 22 -3.95 3.55 -20.73
C PRO A 22 -4.87 2.96 -21.80
N LYS A 23 -6.02 3.61 -22.05
CA LYS A 23 -6.99 3.18 -23.06
C LYS A 23 -6.88 4.01 -24.33
N MET A 24 -6.97 3.35 -25.47
CA MET A 24 -6.89 3.99 -26.78
C MET A 24 -8.26 4.52 -27.22
N TYR A 25 -8.30 5.75 -27.73
CA TYR A 25 -9.50 6.38 -28.29
C TYR A 25 -9.22 6.90 -29.70
N ASN A 26 -10.27 6.94 -30.52
CA ASN A 26 -10.23 7.49 -31.88
C ASN A 26 -10.42 9.01 -31.81
N ALA A 27 -9.54 9.78 -32.47
CA ALA A 27 -9.62 11.24 -32.54
C ALA A 27 -10.44 11.76 -33.74
N ASN A 28 -10.91 10.88 -34.62
CA ASN A 28 -11.73 11.23 -35.80
C ASN A 28 -13.23 11.42 -35.48
N VAL A 29 -13.58 11.60 -34.21
CA VAL A 29 -14.92 11.96 -33.74
C VAL A 29 -14.96 13.42 -33.27
N SER A 30 -16.14 13.98 -33.00
CA SER A 30 -16.24 15.29 -32.36
C SER A 30 -15.81 15.23 -30.88
N CYS A 31 -15.39 16.37 -30.33
CA CYS A 31 -15.04 16.49 -28.91
C CYS A 31 -16.22 16.09 -28.00
N ALA A 32 -17.45 16.46 -28.36
CA ALA A 32 -18.65 16.04 -27.64
C ALA A 32 -18.83 14.51 -27.60
N ILE A 33 -18.69 13.83 -28.74
CA ILE A 33 -18.79 12.37 -28.83
C ILE A 33 -17.67 11.72 -28.02
N LEU A 34 -16.43 12.20 -28.19
CA LEU A 34 -15.30 11.67 -27.46
C LEU A 34 -15.51 11.76 -25.94
N ARG A 35 -15.90 12.94 -25.46
CA ARG A 35 -16.13 13.18 -24.03
C ARG A 35 -17.20 12.25 -23.47
N SER A 36 -18.28 12.00 -24.23
CA SER A 36 -19.33 11.05 -23.84
C SER A 36 -18.78 9.62 -23.70
N PHE A 37 -17.98 9.16 -24.66
CA PHE A 37 -17.35 7.84 -24.60
C PHE A 37 -16.38 7.73 -23.43
N VAL A 38 -15.47 8.69 -23.26
CA VAL A 38 -14.52 8.70 -22.14
C VAL A 38 -15.27 8.70 -20.82
N LYS A 39 -16.29 9.56 -20.65
CA LYS A 39 -17.10 9.63 -19.42
C LYS A 39 -17.73 8.27 -19.10
N ASN A 40 -18.46 7.68 -20.03
CA ASN A 40 -19.22 6.45 -19.78
C ASN A 40 -18.29 5.25 -19.52
N THR A 41 -17.22 5.12 -20.30
CA THR A 41 -16.24 4.04 -20.14
C THR A 41 -15.47 4.21 -18.83
N CYS A 42 -14.87 5.39 -18.60
CA CYS A 42 -14.12 5.68 -17.38
C CYS A 42 -14.97 5.48 -16.12
N ALA A 43 -16.22 5.95 -16.12
CA ALA A 43 -17.09 5.81 -14.98
C ALA A 43 -17.33 4.34 -14.61
N LYS A 44 -17.67 3.53 -15.62
CA LYS A 44 -17.89 2.10 -15.44
C LYS A 44 -16.63 1.37 -14.98
N ASP A 45 -15.49 1.62 -15.63
CA ASP A 45 -14.23 0.94 -15.30
C ASP A 45 -13.76 1.24 -13.88
N VAL A 46 -13.80 2.51 -13.48
CA VAL A 46 -13.39 2.90 -12.12
C VAL A 46 -14.36 2.32 -11.10
N GLU A 47 -15.68 2.30 -11.37
CA GLU A 47 -16.65 1.67 -10.49
C GLU A 47 -16.39 0.17 -10.31
N ASP A 48 -16.13 -0.55 -11.40
CA ASP A 48 -15.84 -1.99 -11.37
C ASP A 48 -14.52 -2.27 -10.64
N LEU A 49 -13.48 -1.46 -10.87
CA LEU A 49 -12.21 -1.55 -10.13
C LEU A 49 -12.39 -1.28 -8.64
N CYS A 50 -13.19 -0.27 -8.27
CA CYS A 50 -13.49 0.04 -6.87
C CYS A 50 -14.23 -1.11 -6.20
N LYS A 51 -15.21 -1.73 -6.87
CA LYS A 51 -15.92 -2.93 -6.35
C LYS A 51 -14.94 -4.08 -6.11
N GLN A 52 -14.09 -4.37 -7.08
CA GLN A 52 -13.08 -5.42 -6.95
C GLN A 52 -12.13 -5.16 -5.78
N LYS A 53 -11.63 -3.91 -5.66
CA LYS A 53 -10.72 -3.52 -4.59
C LYS A 53 -11.36 -3.52 -3.21
N ASN A 54 -12.62 -3.10 -3.08
CA ASN A 54 -13.36 -3.19 -1.83
C ASN A 54 -13.50 -4.63 -1.34
N ILE A 55 -13.83 -5.57 -2.24
CA ILE A 55 -13.93 -7.00 -1.88
C ILE A 55 -12.56 -7.52 -1.43
N GLN A 56 -11.50 -7.21 -2.19
CA GLN A 56 -10.13 -7.63 -1.86
C GLN A 56 -9.69 -7.11 -0.48
N LEU A 57 -9.86 -5.81 -0.23
CA LEU A 57 -9.48 -5.17 1.04
C LEU A 57 -10.34 -5.65 2.20
N GLY A 58 -11.62 -5.94 1.99
CA GLY A 58 -12.49 -6.50 3.02
C GLY A 58 -12.03 -7.88 3.49
N ILE A 59 -11.60 -8.74 2.56
CA ILE A 59 -11.02 -10.05 2.87
C ILE A 59 -9.69 -9.88 3.63
N GLU A 60 -8.83 -8.97 3.18
CA GLU A 60 -7.53 -8.70 3.81
C GLU A 60 -7.70 -8.16 5.24
N LEU A 61 -8.62 -7.23 5.47
CA LEU A 61 -8.92 -6.70 6.81
C LEU A 61 -9.49 -7.77 7.75
N ASP A 62 -10.37 -8.65 7.27
CA ASP A 62 -10.86 -9.78 8.07
C ASP A 62 -9.72 -10.72 8.46
N ALA A 63 -8.81 -11.03 7.53
CA ALA A 63 -7.63 -11.85 7.79
C ALA A 63 -6.69 -11.19 8.82
N LEU A 64 -6.44 -9.88 8.70
CA LEU A 64 -5.59 -9.13 9.63
C LEU A 64 -6.23 -9.04 11.02
N ASN A 65 -7.54 -8.86 11.12
CA ASN A 65 -8.25 -8.86 12.41
C ASN A 65 -8.18 -10.24 13.09
N LYS A 66 -8.31 -11.33 12.33
CA LYS A 66 -8.12 -12.70 12.86
C LYS A 66 -6.69 -12.94 13.32
N ALA A 67 -5.70 -12.49 12.56
CA ALA A 67 -4.30 -12.59 12.93
C ALA A 67 -4.01 -11.81 14.22
N LEU A 68 -4.53 -10.59 14.34
CA LEU A 68 -4.40 -9.77 15.54
C LEU A 68 -5.02 -10.45 16.77
N GLN A 69 -6.22 -11.04 16.65
CA GLN A 69 -6.84 -11.81 17.72
C GLN A 69 -6.01 -13.03 18.13
N ALA A 70 -5.43 -13.74 17.16
CA ALA A 70 -4.57 -14.90 17.42
C ALA A 70 -3.27 -14.50 18.15
N VAL A 71 -2.65 -13.38 17.78
CA VAL A 71 -1.48 -12.82 18.47
C VAL A 71 -1.83 -12.46 19.91
N GLN A 72 -2.94 -11.75 20.13
CA GLN A 72 -3.40 -11.38 21.47
C GLN A 72 -3.69 -12.59 22.35
N ALA A 73 -4.32 -13.63 21.80
CA ALA A 73 -4.56 -14.89 22.53
C ALA A 73 -3.24 -15.57 22.94
N ARG A 74 -2.24 -15.57 22.06
CA ARG A 74 -0.90 -16.10 22.36
C ARG A 74 -0.21 -15.30 23.47
N SER A 75 -0.27 -13.98 23.43
CA SER A 75 0.26 -13.11 24.49
C SER A 75 -0.39 -13.40 25.85
N ALA A 76 -1.72 -13.60 25.88
CA ALA A 76 -2.46 -13.89 27.11
C ALA A 76 -2.19 -15.30 27.68
N SER A 77 -1.82 -16.25 26.82
CA SER A 77 -1.47 -17.63 27.22
C SER A 77 -0.02 -17.84 27.65
N SER A 78 0.83 -16.81 27.55
CA SER A 78 2.22 -16.92 27.99
C SER A 78 2.26 -17.13 29.51
N PRO A 79 2.73 -18.29 30.01
CA PRO A 79 2.77 -18.54 31.44
C PRO A 79 3.72 -17.54 32.09
N LEU A 80 3.24 -16.88 33.13
CA LEU A 80 4.07 -16.17 34.10
C LEU A 80 4.92 -17.20 34.88
N GLU A 81 5.86 -17.88 34.21
CA GLU A 81 6.87 -18.73 34.83
C GLU A 81 8.20 -17.97 34.89
N THR A 82 8.48 -17.34 36.03
CA THR A 82 9.55 -17.81 36.93
C THR A 82 9.70 -16.83 38.09
N GLY A 83 9.28 -17.31 39.25
CA GLY A 83 9.58 -16.73 40.56
C GLY A 83 9.17 -17.66 41.69
N ARG A 84 9.17 -18.98 41.47
CA ARG A 84 8.97 -19.96 42.55
C ARG A 84 10.28 -20.10 43.32
N SER A 85 10.27 -19.66 44.57
CA SER A 85 10.93 -20.38 45.67
C SER A 85 10.11 -20.20 46.95
N MET A 86 9.01 -20.94 47.03
CA MET A 86 8.45 -21.33 48.33
C MET A 86 9.33 -22.47 48.86
N ALA A 87 10.21 -22.14 49.79
CA ALA A 87 10.85 -23.13 50.65
C ALA A 87 9.80 -23.73 51.58
N SER A 88 9.22 -24.86 51.18
CA SER A 88 8.39 -25.71 52.04
C SER A 88 9.32 -26.47 52.99
N MET A 89 9.37 -26.05 54.25
CA MET A 89 9.99 -26.82 55.32
C MET A 89 9.02 -27.92 55.77
N LYS A 90 9.39 -29.18 55.57
CA LYS A 90 8.78 -30.29 56.31
C LYS A 90 9.83 -31.34 56.72
N SER A 91 10.14 -31.29 58.02
CA SER A 91 10.44 -32.37 58.97
C SER A 91 11.25 -33.61 58.55
N GLY A 92 12.36 -33.83 59.28
CA GLY A 92 12.65 -35.08 59.99
C GLY A 92 13.21 -36.27 59.20
N GLY A 93 14.45 -36.67 59.51
CA GLY A 93 14.97 -37.99 59.11
C GLY A 93 16.48 -38.10 59.16
N THR A 94 17.01 -38.59 60.27
CA THR A 94 18.40 -39.04 60.46
C THR A 94 18.68 -40.31 59.64
N GLY A 95 19.82 -40.41 58.94
CA GLY A 95 20.24 -41.68 58.35
C GLY A 95 21.41 -41.61 57.36
N SER A 96 22.56 -42.12 57.79
CA SER A 96 23.89 -42.09 57.17
C SER A 96 24.07 -42.96 55.91
N ARG A 97 24.76 -42.45 54.85
CA ARG A 97 25.88 -43.08 54.08
C ARG A 97 26.15 -42.39 52.72
N PRO A 98 27.42 -42.18 52.31
CA PRO A 98 27.84 -41.91 50.91
C PRO A 98 28.58 -43.13 50.31
N PRO A 99 29.24 -43.05 49.12
CA PRO A 99 28.79 -42.65 47.77
C PRO A 99 29.15 -43.74 46.71
N SER A 100 28.61 -43.69 45.48
CA SER A 100 29.31 -44.15 44.25
C SER A 100 28.52 -43.92 42.95
N GLY A 101 29.19 -43.24 42.01
CA GLY A 101 29.34 -43.66 40.61
C GLY A 101 28.15 -43.55 39.65
N ALA A 102 28.15 -42.52 38.80
CA ALA A 102 28.22 -42.64 37.32
C ALA A 102 27.78 -41.31 36.66
N SER A 103 28.75 -40.59 36.10
CA SER A 103 28.53 -39.44 35.25
C SER A 103 27.87 -39.87 33.93
N SER A 104 26.59 -39.54 33.75
CA SER A 104 25.92 -39.61 32.46
C SER A 104 26.08 -38.27 31.74
N SER A 105 27.04 -38.24 30.81
CA SER A 105 27.25 -37.14 29.88
C SER A 105 26.04 -36.98 28.97
N ARG A 106 25.19 -35.98 29.23
CA ARG A 106 24.20 -35.50 28.24
C ARG A 106 24.82 -34.36 27.44
N PRO A 107 24.76 -34.40 26.10
CA PRO A 107 25.26 -33.31 25.28
C PRO A 107 24.35 -32.08 25.44
N ILE A 108 24.96 -30.94 25.76
CA ILE A 108 24.32 -29.63 25.72
C ILE A 108 24.15 -29.29 24.23
N THR A 109 22.92 -29.38 23.73
CA THR A 109 22.56 -28.76 22.44
C THR A 109 22.56 -27.25 22.61
N PRO A 110 23.31 -26.49 21.79
CA PRO A 110 23.23 -25.04 21.81
C PRO A 110 21.86 -24.62 21.28
N THR A 111 21.05 -23.99 22.13
CA THR A 111 19.86 -23.27 21.70
C THR A 111 20.30 -22.11 20.82
N MET A 112 20.31 -22.32 19.50
CA MET A 112 20.30 -21.22 18.55
C MET A 112 18.98 -20.47 18.78
N HIS A 113 19.03 -19.38 19.54
CA HIS A 113 18.04 -18.33 19.47
C HIS A 113 18.16 -17.68 18.09
N SER A 114 17.67 -18.40 17.07
CA SER A 114 17.25 -17.78 15.82
C SER A 114 16.15 -16.80 16.21
N GLY A 115 16.38 -15.52 15.94
CA GLY A 115 15.49 -14.42 16.30
C GLY A 115 14.09 -14.64 15.75
N ALA A 116 13.24 -15.30 16.54
CA ALA A 116 11.81 -15.23 16.33
C ALA A 116 11.41 -13.77 16.57
N PRO A 117 10.67 -13.14 15.64
CA PRO A 117 10.14 -11.81 15.88
C PRO A 117 9.38 -11.83 17.20
N SER A 118 9.60 -10.82 18.03
CA SER A 118 8.86 -10.74 19.28
C SER A 118 7.37 -10.64 18.97
N VAL A 119 6.53 -11.12 19.89
CA VAL A 119 5.07 -11.02 19.72
C VAL A 119 4.63 -9.56 19.53
N ASP A 120 5.40 -8.62 20.10
CA ASP A 120 5.23 -7.19 19.93
C ASP A 120 5.58 -6.72 18.51
N ASP A 121 6.65 -7.25 17.89
CA ASP A 121 7.01 -6.95 16.49
C ASP A 121 5.93 -7.47 15.52
N GLU A 122 5.43 -8.70 15.74
CA GLU A 122 4.37 -9.29 14.92
C GLU A 122 3.06 -8.48 15.04
N MET A 123 2.73 -8.02 16.25
CA MET A 123 1.55 -7.18 16.48
C MET A 123 1.68 -5.81 15.79
N ALA A 124 2.85 -5.17 15.89
CA ALA A 124 3.11 -3.90 15.24
C ALA A 124 3.01 -4.01 13.71
N GLU A 125 3.54 -5.09 13.12
CA GLU A 125 3.44 -5.35 11.68
C GLU A 125 1.99 -5.53 11.22
N ILE A 126 1.18 -6.29 11.96
CA ILE A 126 -0.24 -6.49 11.63
C ILE A 126 -1.03 -5.18 11.72
N LEU A 127 -0.77 -4.35 12.73
CA LEU A 127 -1.39 -3.03 12.86
C LEU A 127 -0.98 -2.09 11.72
N ALA A 128 0.28 -2.11 11.31
CA ALA A 128 0.76 -1.32 10.17
C ALA A 128 0.07 -1.75 8.86
N LYS A 129 -0.04 -3.06 8.61
CA LYS A 129 -0.76 -3.60 7.44
C LYS A 129 -2.24 -3.24 7.48
N LYS A 130 -2.87 -3.30 8.65
CA LYS A 130 -4.27 -2.92 8.83
C LYS A 130 -4.51 -1.44 8.50
N SER A 131 -3.68 -0.55 9.06
CA SER A 131 -3.76 0.88 8.77
C SER A 131 -3.54 1.18 7.28
N ALA A 132 -2.60 0.48 6.64
CA ALA A 132 -2.38 0.62 5.19
C ALA A 132 -3.60 0.20 4.37
N ALA A 133 -4.26 -0.91 4.73
CA ALA A 133 -5.47 -1.39 4.07
C ALA A 133 -6.66 -0.43 4.28
N GLU A 134 -6.81 0.16 5.46
CA GLU A 134 -7.81 1.20 5.76
C GLU A 134 -7.58 2.47 4.93
N ASN A 135 -6.32 2.93 4.83
CA ASN A 135 -5.97 4.08 3.97
C ASN A 135 -6.27 3.79 2.49
N GLN A 136 -6.01 2.56 2.00
CA GLN A 136 -6.39 2.18 0.65
C GLN A 136 -7.90 2.21 0.44
N LEU A 137 -8.70 1.84 1.45
CA LEU A 137 -10.16 1.89 1.39
C LEU A 137 -10.67 3.34 1.27
N GLU A 138 -10.03 4.29 1.95
CA GLU A 138 -10.35 5.72 1.80
C GLU A 138 -10.10 6.21 0.36
N VAL A 139 -8.98 5.79 -0.26
CA VAL A 139 -8.68 6.12 -1.66
C VAL A 139 -9.74 5.53 -2.60
N VAL A 140 -10.14 4.28 -2.39
CA VAL A 140 -11.20 3.61 -3.17
C VAL A 140 -12.55 4.32 -3.00
N ALA A 141 -12.87 4.77 -1.79
CA ALA A 141 -14.08 5.53 -1.51
C ALA A 141 -14.06 6.91 -2.20
N ALA A 142 -12.93 7.61 -2.18
CA ALA A 142 -12.75 8.88 -2.88
C ALA A 142 -12.88 8.71 -4.39
N ALA A 143 -12.25 7.67 -4.96
CA ALA A 143 -12.37 7.32 -6.37
C ALA A 143 -13.82 7.07 -6.78
N SER A 144 -14.56 6.29 -5.98
CA SER A 144 -15.98 5.98 -6.24
C SER A 144 -16.89 7.22 -6.24
N LYS A 145 -16.53 8.27 -5.48
CA LYS A 145 -17.27 9.54 -5.48
C LYS A 145 -17.01 10.34 -6.76
N LEU A 146 -15.76 10.39 -7.20
CA LEU A 146 -15.33 11.19 -8.36
C LEU A 146 -15.86 10.65 -9.71
N VAL A 147 -16.20 9.37 -9.77
CA VAL A 147 -16.84 8.74 -10.95
C VAL A 147 -18.14 9.42 -11.38
N LYS A 148 -18.86 10.07 -10.46
CA LYS A 148 -20.13 10.75 -10.75
C LYS A 148 -19.92 12.17 -11.31
N ALA A 149 -18.70 12.67 -11.33
CA ALA A 149 -18.39 14.02 -11.77
C ALA A 149 -18.44 14.17 -13.29
N PHE A 150 -18.34 15.40 -13.78
CA PHE A 150 -18.06 15.64 -15.19
C PHE A 150 -16.65 15.19 -15.53
N VAL A 151 -16.47 14.56 -16.69
CA VAL A 151 -15.16 14.09 -17.16
C VAL A 151 -14.69 14.97 -18.32
N ASP A 152 -13.42 15.31 -18.28
CA ASP A 152 -12.67 15.96 -19.36
C ASP A 152 -11.26 15.35 -19.46
N LEU A 153 -10.45 15.86 -20.38
CA LEU A 153 -9.05 15.45 -20.55
C LEU A 153 -8.09 16.55 -20.13
N ALA A 154 -6.94 16.16 -19.58
CA ALA A 154 -5.78 17.01 -19.36
C ALA A 154 -4.58 16.48 -20.17
N ASP A 155 -3.74 17.40 -20.63
CA ASP A 155 -2.47 17.07 -21.28
C ASP A 155 -1.41 16.52 -20.30
N ASP A 156 -0.21 16.29 -20.81
CA ASP A 156 0.96 15.82 -20.07
C ASP A 156 1.46 16.81 -19.01
N HIS A 157 1.09 18.09 -19.14
CA HIS A 157 1.37 19.13 -18.15
C HIS A 157 0.27 19.28 -17.11
N GLY A 158 -0.82 18.51 -17.20
CA GLY A 158 -1.98 18.61 -16.33
C GLY A 158 -2.93 19.74 -16.68
N THR A 159 -2.76 20.37 -17.84
CA THR A 159 -3.64 21.45 -18.31
C THR A 159 -4.92 20.85 -18.90
N ARG A 160 -6.06 21.26 -18.36
CA ARG A 160 -7.39 20.84 -18.85
C ARG A 160 -7.61 21.33 -20.29
N LEU A 161 -8.08 20.43 -21.16
CA LEU A 161 -8.31 20.70 -22.58
C LEU A 161 -9.66 21.31 -22.91
N LYS A 162 -10.62 21.26 -21.97
CA LYS A 162 -11.94 21.89 -22.09
C LYS A 162 -12.71 21.42 -23.32
N LEU A 163 -12.78 20.10 -23.50
CA LEU A 163 -13.46 19.49 -24.64
C LEU A 163 -14.97 19.83 -24.70
N ASP A 164 -15.53 20.25 -23.57
CA ASP A 164 -16.88 20.78 -23.46
C ASP A 164 -17.07 22.15 -24.12
N GLU A 165 -16.05 23.02 -24.09
CA GLU A 165 -16.09 24.33 -24.75
C GLU A 165 -15.86 24.22 -26.26
N THR A 166 -15.23 23.13 -26.73
CA THR A 166 -14.93 22.92 -28.16
C THR A 166 -16.12 22.39 -28.97
N GLY A 167 -17.20 21.96 -28.32
CA GLY A 167 -18.46 21.59 -28.96
C GLY A 167 -18.33 20.50 -30.02
N GLU A 168 -18.73 20.82 -31.26
CA GLU A 168 -18.74 19.90 -32.41
C GLU A 168 -17.39 19.78 -33.12
N ALA A 169 -16.37 20.56 -32.70
CA ALA A 169 -15.03 20.47 -33.28
C ALA A 169 -14.49 19.05 -33.21
N ARG A 170 -13.74 18.66 -34.24
CA ARG A 170 -13.13 17.33 -34.33
C ARG A 170 -12.04 17.19 -33.27
N ALA A 171 -12.02 16.07 -32.55
CA ALA A 171 -11.04 15.87 -31.49
C ALA A 171 -9.59 15.92 -32.00
N ASN A 172 -9.34 15.53 -33.25
CA ASN A 172 -8.02 15.60 -33.89
C ASN A 172 -7.50 17.03 -34.17
N THR A 173 -8.31 18.08 -34.01
CA THR A 173 -7.83 19.47 -34.08
C THR A 173 -7.24 19.94 -32.75
N THR A 174 -7.64 19.30 -31.65
CA THR A 174 -7.22 19.65 -30.29
C THR A 174 -6.21 18.63 -29.74
N LEU A 175 -6.41 17.35 -30.05
CA LEU A 175 -5.59 16.25 -29.56
C LEU A 175 -4.51 15.87 -30.56
N LYS A 176 -3.30 15.70 -30.04
CA LYS A 176 -2.14 15.19 -30.76
C LYS A 176 -2.34 13.70 -31.02
N SER A 177 -2.15 13.30 -32.28
CA SER A 177 -2.11 11.88 -32.63
C SER A 177 -1.00 11.17 -31.83
N ARG A 178 -1.33 10.01 -31.29
CA ARG A 178 -0.52 9.18 -30.38
C ARG A 178 -0.15 9.87 -29.06
N GLY A 179 -0.79 11.00 -28.74
CA GLY A 179 -0.62 11.69 -27.45
C GLY A 179 -1.13 10.86 -26.28
N GLN A 180 -0.62 11.17 -25.09
CA GLN A 180 -1.13 10.63 -23.83
C GLN A 180 -1.81 11.75 -23.05
N TYR A 181 -2.98 11.42 -22.52
CA TYR A 181 -3.84 12.35 -21.80
C TYR A 181 -4.31 11.71 -20.50
N THR A 182 -4.67 12.52 -19.52
CA THR A 182 -5.24 12.04 -18.26
C THR A 182 -6.71 12.40 -18.20
N ALA A 183 -7.57 11.46 -17.84
CA ALA A 183 -8.96 11.80 -17.56
C ALA A 183 -9.04 12.56 -16.23
N VAL A 184 -9.77 13.67 -16.22
CA VAL A 184 -9.94 14.52 -15.04
C VAL A 184 -11.42 14.67 -14.71
N ALA A 185 -11.74 14.58 -13.43
CA ALA A 185 -13.01 14.99 -12.89
C ALA A 185 -13.06 16.51 -12.77
N VAL A 186 -14.13 17.11 -13.26
CA VAL A 186 -14.44 18.52 -13.12
C VAL A 186 -15.64 18.63 -12.18
N THR A 187 -15.39 19.17 -10.99
CA THR A 187 -16.41 19.47 -9.98
C THR A 187 -16.54 20.97 -9.82
N VAL A 188 -17.70 21.45 -9.40
CA VAL A 188 -17.91 22.87 -9.08
C VAL A 188 -17.78 23.03 -7.58
N ASP A 189 -16.90 23.92 -7.13
CA ASP A 189 -16.74 24.21 -5.71
C ASP A 189 -17.91 25.07 -5.17
N VAL A 190 -17.94 25.28 -3.85
CA VAL A 190 -18.98 26.08 -3.17
C VAL A 190 -18.99 27.54 -3.66
N LYS A 191 -17.89 28.01 -4.26
CA LYS A 191 -17.72 29.35 -4.82
C LYS A 191 -18.05 29.41 -6.32
N GLY A 192 -18.53 28.32 -6.93
CA GLY A 192 -18.87 28.23 -8.34
C GLY A 192 -17.68 28.03 -9.29
N SER A 193 -16.45 27.87 -8.77
CA SER A 193 -15.24 27.68 -9.57
C SER A 193 -15.02 26.20 -9.92
N PRO A 194 -14.56 25.88 -11.14
CA PRO A 194 -14.28 24.51 -11.53
C PRO A 194 -13.01 23.99 -10.85
N GLN A 195 -13.13 22.94 -10.07
CA GLN A 195 -12.03 22.17 -9.53
C GLN A 195 -11.74 20.97 -10.43
N VAL A 196 -10.48 20.81 -10.82
CA VAL A 196 -10.01 19.73 -11.70
C VAL A 196 -9.21 18.72 -10.88
N THR A 197 -9.66 17.47 -10.86
CA THR A 197 -9.01 16.38 -10.11
C THR A 197 -8.67 15.22 -11.03
N PRO A 198 -7.42 14.76 -11.11
CA PRO A 198 -7.07 13.58 -11.90
C PRO A 198 -7.82 12.33 -11.46
N LEU A 199 -8.37 11.57 -12.41
CA LEU A 199 -8.97 10.25 -12.17
C LEU A 199 -7.91 9.15 -12.16
N VAL A 200 -6.75 9.43 -11.58
CA VAL A 200 -5.63 8.50 -11.43
C VAL A 200 -5.33 8.38 -9.93
N PHE A 201 -5.66 7.24 -9.36
CA PHE A 201 -5.63 7.01 -7.91
C PHE A 201 -4.41 6.19 -7.53
N LYS A 202 -3.65 6.64 -6.53
CA LYS A 202 -2.47 5.92 -6.04
C LYS A 202 -2.84 5.09 -4.81
N LEU A 203 -2.69 3.78 -4.91
CA LEU A 203 -2.75 2.90 -3.74
C LEU A 203 -1.36 2.83 -3.11
N GLN A 204 -1.27 3.16 -1.82
CA GLN A 204 -0.02 2.99 -1.07
C GLN A 204 0.27 1.49 -0.94
N LYS A 205 1.42 1.03 -1.43
CA LYS A 205 1.86 -0.34 -1.16
C LYS A 205 2.30 -0.41 0.31
N ALA A 206 1.84 -1.40 1.06
CA ALA A 206 2.39 -1.66 2.39
C ALA A 206 3.89 -1.90 2.23
N SER A 207 4.71 -0.98 2.75
CA SER A 207 6.16 -1.10 2.72
C SER A 207 6.55 -2.27 3.62
N LEU A 208 7.11 -3.32 3.04
CA LEU A 208 7.74 -4.42 3.79
C LEU A 208 9.26 -4.24 3.88
N ASP A 209 9.80 -3.11 3.41
CA ASP A 209 11.23 -2.83 3.38
C ASP A 209 11.52 -1.43 3.92
N GLU A 210 11.62 -1.32 5.25
CA GLU A 210 12.51 -0.35 5.86
C GLU A 210 13.01 -0.93 7.18
N VAL A 211 13.96 -1.87 7.10
CA VAL A 211 14.80 -2.20 8.25
C VAL A 211 15.63 -0.96 8.54
N PRO A 212 15.48 -0.29 9.70
CA PRO A 212 16.30 0.85 10.04
C PRO A 212 17.74 0.36 10.10
N SER A 213 18.59 0.91 9.23
CA SER A 213 20.02 0.64 9.26
C SER A 213 20.55 1.06 10.62
N ARG A 214 20.85 0.07 11.46
CA ARG A 214 21.35 0.26 12.82
C ARG A 214 22.61 1.14 12.75
N PRO A 215 22.70 2.26 13.50
CA PRO A 215 23.93 3.03 13.54
C PRO A 215 25.03 2.15 14.14
N SER A 216 26.08 1.91 13.37
CA SER A 216 27.28 1.21 13.81
C SER A 216 27.95 2.05 14.90
N SER A 217 27.71 1.67 16.16
CA SER A 217 28.42 2.21 17.31
C SER A 217 29.84 1.65 17.31
N GLY A 218 30.75 2.39 16.67
CA GLY A 218 32.19 2.16 16.75
C GLY A 218 32.73 2.71 18.06
N ALA A 219 32.91 1.82 19.04
CA ALA A 219 33.60 2.12 20.28
C ALA A 219 35.09 2.41 20.05
N ALA A 220 35.54 3.45 20.76
CA ALA A 220 36.90 3.92 21.04
C ALA A 220 38.09 2.99 20.75
N LYS A 221 39.15 3.58 20.17
CA LYS A 221 40.52 3.26 20.58
C LYS A 221 41.40 4.51 20.67
N SER A 222 42.09 4.55 21.80
CA SER A 222 42.91 5.59 22.40
C SER A 222 44.29 5.77 21.74
N THR A 223 44.78 7.02 21.79
CA THR A 223 46.19 7.51 21.95
C THR A 223 47.28 7.18 20.93
N GLY A 224 47.96 8.24 20.46
CA GLY A 224 49.34 8.21 19.95
C GLY A 224 49.76 9.51 19.24
N ALA A 225 50.43 10.40 19.97
CA ALA A 225 51.01 11.67 19.47
C ALA A 225 52.20 11.44 18.52
N THR A 226 52.49 12.37 17.59
CA THR A 226 53.82 12.99 17.32
C THR A 226 53.69 14.14 16.30
N MET A 227 54.48 15.19 16.52
CA MET A 227 54.53 16.54 15.92
C MET A 227 54.90 16.65 14.42
N PRO A 228 54.71 17.84 13.80
CA PRO A 228 55.10 18.13 12.42
C PRO A 228 56.56 18.59 12.30
N THR A 229 57.12 18.43 11.10
CA THR A 229 58.24 19.25 10.58
C THR A 229 57.82 19.80 9.23
#